data_AF-A0AAW7YVP8-F1
#
_entry.id   AF-A0AAW7YVP8-F1
#
_cell.length_a   1.000
_cell.length_b   1.000
_cell.length_c   1.000
_cell.angle_alpha   90.00
_cell.angle_beta   90.00
_cell.angle_gamma   90.00
#
_symmetry.space_group_name_H-M   'P 1'
#
loop_
_entity.id
_entity.type
_entity.pdbx_description
1 polymer ?
#
loop_
_entity_poly.entity_id
_entity_poly.type
_entity_poly.pdbx_seq_one_letter_code
_entity_poly.pdbx_strand_id
1 'polypeptide(L)' 'MPELAPSCAGVELADSWAVDLHKSLNAPFDAGVVLVRDRSTLVQAMAARGAYLPAQSGHWEPSDSTPELSRR' A
#
# COMPACT_ATOMS: atom_id res chain seq x y z
N MET A 1 2.26 1.48 22.66
CA MET A 1 2.46 2.90 22.99
C MET A 1 1.10 3.62 23.06
N PRO A 2 0.23 3.31 24.04
CA PRO A 2 -1.05 4.03 24.21
C PRO A 2 -0.87 5.53 24.46
N GLU A 3 0.27 5.92 25.03
CA GLU A 3 0.63 7.31 25.34
C GLU A 3 0.76 8.22 24.11
N LEU A 4 0.94 7.65 22.91
CA LEU A 4 1.00 8.40 21.66
C LEU A 4 -0.36 8.59 21.00
N ALA A 5 -1.42 7.94 21.51
CA ALA A 5 -2.75 8.00 20.91
C ALA A 5 -3.29 9.43 20.70
N PRO A 6 -3.10 10.40 21.63
CA PRO A 6 -3.56 11.78 21.41
C PRO A 6 -2.89 12.46 20.21
N SER A 7 -1.60 12.17 19.95
CA SER A 7 -0.85 12.73 18.82
C SER A 7 -1.26 12.14 17.47
N CYS A 8 -1.95 10.99 17.49
CA CYS A 8 -2.46 10.29 16.32
C CYS A 8 -3.99 10.39 16.22
N ALA A 9 -4.64 11.30 16.94
CA ALA A 9 -6.09 11.46 16.86
C ALA A 9 -6.53 11.77 15.42
N GLY A 10 -7.54 11.06 14.91
CA GLY A 10 -8.09 11.24 13.57
C GLY A 10 -7.40 10.41 12.48
N VAL A 11 -6.28 9.74 12.77
CA VAL A 11 -5.62 8.88 11.76
C VAL A 11 -6.52 7.72 11.33
N GLU A 12 -7.42 7.27 12.20
CA GLU A 12 -8.42 6.22 11.93
C GLU A 12 -9.43 6.60 10.84
N LEU A 13 -9.52 7.89 10.49
CA LEU A 13 -10.38 8.40 9.43
C LEU A 13 -9.69 8.43 8.05
N ALA A 14 -8.36 8.26 7.99
CA ALA A 14 -7.62 8.33 6.73
C ALA A 14 -7.97 7.16 5.80
N ASP A 15 -8.00 7.43 4.50
CA ASP A 15 -8.22 6.38 3.48
C ASP A 15 -6.96 5.54 3.22
N SER A 16 -5.78 6.06 3.59
CA SER A 16 -4.52 5.35 3.50
C SER A 16 -3.47 5.87 4.47
N TRP A 17 -2.49 5.02 4.78
CA TRP A 17 -1.30 5.33 5.58
C TRP A 17 -0.03 4.89 4.85
N ALA A 18 1.05 5.65 5.00
CA ALA A 18 2.39 5.25 4.58
C ALA A 18 3.30 5.16 5.81
N VAL A 19 4.09 4.10 5.89
CA VAL A 19 4.98 3.82 7.01
C VAL A 19 6.36 3.40 6.51
N ASP A 20 7.38 4.12 6.94
CA ASP A 20 8.78 3.73 6.75
C ASP A 20 9.16 2.73 7.85
N LEU A 21 9.21 1.44 7.52
CA LEU A 21 9.60 0.39 8.48
C LEU A 21 11.08 0.51 8.84
N HIS A 22 11.91 0.99 7.91
CA HIS A 22 13.32 1.27 8.17
C HIS A 22 13.55 2.48 9.11
N LYS A 23 12.49 3.19 9.52
CA LYS A 23 12.53 4.20 10.59
C LYS A 23 11.86 3.69 11.86
N SER A 24 10.67 3.13 11.73
CA SER A 24 9.79 2.80 12.87
C SER A 24 10.05 1.42 13.49
N LEU A 25 10.57 0.47 12.71
CA LEU A 25 10.77 -0.93 13.13
C LEU A 25 12.22 -1.41 12.97
N ASN A 26 13.16 -0.51 12.69
CA ASN A 26 14.57 -0.85 12.43
C ASN A 26 14.76 -1.93 11.33
N ALA A 27 13.83 -2.01 10.37
CA ALA A 27 14.01 -2.86 9.20
C ALA A 27 15.20 -2.36 8.36
N PRO A 28 15.85 -3.23 7.56
CA PRO A 28 16.82 -2.78 6.56
C PRO A 28 16.22 -1.73 5.62
N PHE A 29 17.07 -0.89 5.01
CA PHE A 29 16.64 0.05 3.98
C PHE A 29 15.86 -0.65 2.86
N ASP A 30 15.01 0.13 2.17
CA ASP A 30 14.09 -0.37 1.13
C ASP A 30 12.89 -1.17 1.69
N ALA A 31 12.50 -0.87 2.94
CA ALA A 31 11.32 -1.45 3.61
C ALA A 31 10.28 -0.36 3.94
N GLY A 32 9.45 -0.03 2.95
CA GLY A 32 8.26 0.84 3.11
C GLY A 32 6.97 0.04 2.99
N VAL A 33 5.91 0.50 3.67
CA VAL A 33 4.56 -0.09 3.55
C VAL A 33 3.54 1.01 3.36
N VAL A 34 2.59 0.77 2.45
CA VAL A 34 1.37 1.56 2.31
C VAL A 34 0.18 0.67 2.66
N LEU A 35 -0.71 1.18 3.50
CA LEU A 35 -1.98 0.55 3.84
C LEU A 35 -3.09 1.40 3.23
N VAL A 36 -4.01 0.79 2.50
CA VAL A 36 -5.16 1.48 1.90
C VAL A 36 -6.44 0.81 2.35
N ARG A 37 -7.42 1.61 2.80
CA ARG A 37 -8.70 1.14 3.33
C ARG A 37 -9.50 0.37 2.28
N ASP A 38 -9.53 0.88 1.04
CA ASP A 38 -10.21 0.25 -0.09
C ASP A 38 -9.19 -0.23 -1.13
N ARG A 39 -9.12 -1.56 -1.30
CA ARG A 39 -8.26 -2.21 -2.30
C ARG A 39 -8.58 -1.75 -3.72
N SER A 40 -9.86 -1.52 -4.04
CA SER A 40 -10.28 -1.15 -5.39
C SER A 40 -9.70 0.20 -5.80
N THR A 41 -9.64 1.17 -4.88
CA THR A 41 -8.99 2.47 -5.08
C THR A 41 -7.49 2.32 -5.36
N LEU A 42 -6.79 1.50 -4.58
CA LEU A 42 -5.37 1.25 -4.81
C LEU A 42 -5.12 0.62 -6.19
N VAL A 43 -5.90 -0.40 -6.55
CA VAL A 43 -5.78 -1.08 -7.83
C VAL A 43 -6.06 -0.14 -8.99
N GLN A 44 -7.14 0.67 -8.92
CA GLN A 44 -7.46 1.64 -9.97
C GLN A 44 -6.37 2.70 -10.15
N ALA A 45 -5.72 3.12 -9.07
CA ALA A 45 -4.67 4.12 -9.12
C ALA A 45 -3.33 3.58 -9.65
N MET A 46 -2.99 2.31 -9.33
CA MET A 46 -1.66 1.75 -9.60
C MET A 46 -1.61 0.85 -10.84
N ALA A 47 -2.71 0.22 -11.24
CA ALA A 47 -2.70 -0.77 -12.30
C ALA A 47 -2.30 -0.17 -13.66
N ALA A 48 -1.17 -0.62 -14.19
CA ALA A 48 -0.65 -0.25 -15.51
C ALA A 48 -0.78 -1.40 -16.51
N ARG A 49 -2.01 -1.85 -16.78
CA ARG A 49 -2.27 -3.01 -17.64
C ARG A 49 -2.32 -2.61 -19.12
N GLY A 50 -1.49 -3.24 -19.94
CA GLY A 50 -1.59 -3.13 -21.40
C GLY A 50 -2.87 -3.79 -21.93
N ALA A 51 -3.44 -3.23 -23.00
CA ALA A 51 -4.68 -3.73 -23.62
C ALA A 51 -4.60 -5.18 -24.15
N TYR A 52 -3.38 -5.72 -24.28
CA TYR A 52 -3.13 -7.10 -24.70
C TYR A 52 -3.22 -8.12 -23.56
N LEU A 53 -3.26 -7.67 -22.30
CA LEU A 53 -3.35 -8.56 -21.16
C LEU A 53 -4.80 -9.03 -20.95
N PRO A 54 -5.00 -10.25 -20.44
CA PRO A 54 -6.33 -10.71 -20.03
C PRO A 54 -6.94 -9.77 -18.98
N ALA A 55 -8.28 -9.75 -18.96
CA ALA A 55 -9.02 -9.10 -17.88
C ALA A 55 -8.57 -9.65 -16.51
N GLN A 56 -8.69 -8.82 -15.47
CA GLN A 56 -8.34 -9.23 -14.12
C GLN A 56 -9.11 -10.50 -13.73
N SER A 57 -8.39 -11.46 -13.17
CA SER A 57 -9.01 -12.64 -12.57
C SER A 57 -9.69 -12.27 -11.24
N GLY A 58 -10.45 -13.19 -10.66
CA GLY A 58 -10.95 -13.04 -9.29
C GLY A 58 -9.85 -13.05 -8.22
N HIS A 59 -8.61 -13.42 -8.59
CA HIS A 59 -7.46 -13.43 -7.69
C HIS A 59 -6.72 -12.10 -7.70
N TRP A 60 -6.09 -11.77 -6.57
CA TRP A 60 -5.25 -10.58 -6.47
C TRP A 60 -3.92 -10.80 -7.19
N GLU A 61 -3.63 -9.91 -8.12
CA GLU A 61 -2.34 -9.76 -8.78
C GLU A 61 -1.57 -8.62 -8.09
N PRO A 62 -0.42 -8.89 -7.43
CA PRO A 62 0.32 -7.87 -6.69
C PRO A 62 0.78 -6.68 -7.54
N SER A 63 1.15 -6.92 -8.80
CA SER A 63 1.60 -5.86 -9.72
C SER A 63 0.50 -4.84 -10.06
N ASP A 64 -0.77 -5.17 -9.85
CA ASP A 64 -1.88 -4.22 -10.04
C ASP A 64 -2.01 -3.23 -8.87
N SER A 65 -1.26 -3.40 -7.78
CA SER A 65 -1.39 -2.60 -6.54
C SER A 65 -0.14 -1.80 -6.19
N THR A 66 0.82 -1.72 -7.10
CA THR A 66 2.11 -1.07 -6.91
C THR A 66 2.58 -0.46 -8.23
N PRO A 67 3.39 0.62 -8.25
CA PRO A 67 3.88 1.19 -9.50
C PRO A 67 4.93 0.32 -10.20
N GLU A 68 5.54 -0.66 -9.51
CA GLU A 68 6.57 -1.54 -10.03
C GLU A 68 6.00 -2.85 -10.60
N LEU A 69 6.46 -3.27 -11.78
CA LEU A 69 6.12 -4.60 -12.32
C LEU A 69 6.92 -5.72 -11.62
N SER A 70 8.19 -5.48 -11.35
CA SER A 70 9.07 -6.39 -10.63
C SER A 70 9.48 -5.74 -9.31
N ARG A 71 9.41 -6.51 -8.23
CA ARG A 71 9.86 -6.11 -6.88
C ARG A 71 10.72 -7.20 -6.26
N ARG A 72 11.53 -6.80 -5.27
CA ARG A 72 12.33 -7.71 -4.43
C ARG A 72 11.45 -8.49 -3.45
#